data_AF-A0A7X0GIU0-F1
#
_entry.id   AF-A0A7X0GIU0-F1
#
_cell.length_a   1.000
_cell.length_b   1.000
_cell.length_c   1.000
_cell.angle_alpha   90.00
_cell.angle_beta   90.00
_cell.angle_gamma   90.00
#
_symmetry.space_group_name_H-M   'P 1'
#
loop_
_entity.id
_entity.type
_entity.pdbx_description
1 polymer ?
#
loop_
_entity_poly.entity_id
_entity_poly.type
_entity_poly.pdbx_seq_one_letter_code
_entity_poly.pdbx_strand_id
1 'polypeptide(L)'
;MSAATSAPGVSADLALVFLKNTRETEGGHREWTGNPAKGGGRFQHKGTAYTAFQAAFMMWHGRAPVGPARPSCDVPTCCSPAHVDDQETRQRHRAALADVKGMRHRPPKCEHDQAVHGRHRADGKRYCAECNRLASKPSCGHGNPTCHDSEVRPYPCGPRCDEHQPARTRPYVTA
;
A
#
# COMPACT_ATOMS: atom_id res chain seq x y z
N MET A 1 6.87 -36.28 0.57
CA MET A 1 8.17 -35.60 0.42
C MET A 1 7.89 -34.26 -0.27
N SER A 2 7.86 -33.17 0.50
CA SER A 2 7.52 -31.85 -0.03
C SER A 2 8.79 -31.12 -0.46
N ALA A 3 8.87 -30.79 -1.75
CA ALA A 3 9.95 -29.99 -2.30
C ALA A 3 9.90 -28.58 -1.69
N ALA A 4 10.93 -28.21 -0.95
CA ALA A 4 11.18 -26.85 -0.55
C ALA A 4 11.54 -26.04 -1.81
N THR A 5 10.60 -25.22 -2.28
CA THR A 5 10.86 -24.18 -3.28
C THR A 5 11.90 -23.24 -2.70
N SER A 6 13.16 -23.39 -3.14
CA SER A 6 14.24 -22.48 -2.79
C SER A 6 13.84 -21.08 -3.25
N ALA A 7 13.78 -20.14 -2.31
CA ALA A 7 13.64 -18.73 -2.66
C ALA A 7 14.79 -18.38 -3.63
N PRO A 8 14.52 -17.76 -4.79
CA PRO A 8 15.58 -17.42 -5.71
C PRO A 8 16.52 -16.44 -5.00
N GLY A 9 17.70 -16.93 -4.64
CA GLY A 9 18.82 -16.09 -4.25
C GLY A 9 19.05 -15.07 -5.35
N VAL A 10 19.42 -13.86 -4.94
CA VAL A 10 19.65 -12.76 -5.87
C VAL A 10 20.74 -13.15 -6.85
N SER A 11 20.37 -13.40 -8.11
CA SER A 11 21.38 -13.71 -9.13
C SER A 11 22.30 -12.50 -9.30
N ALA A 12 23.61 -12.72 -9.40
CA ALA A 12 24.59 -11.66 -9.70
C ALA A 12 24.18 -10.83 -10.94
N ASP A 13 23.54 -11.47 -11.91
CA ASP A 13 23.01 -10.82 -13.11
C ASP A 13 21.92 -9.78 -12.81
N LEU A 14 21.06 -10.03 -11.80
CA LEU A 14 20.03 -9.07 -11.38
C LEU A 14 20.67 -7.81 -10.81
N ALA A 15 21.72 -7.98 -10.00
CA ALA A 15 22.49 -6.87 -9.45
C ALA A 15 23.17 -6.05 -10.55
N LEU A 16 23.72 -6.70 -11.59
CA LEU A 16 24.31 -6.01 -12.74
C LEU A 16 23.27 -5.19 -13.52
N VAL A 17 22.09 -5.77 -13.80
CA VAL A 17 21.02 -5.05 -14.49
C VAL A 17 20.54 -3.85 -13.66
N PHE A 18 20.44 -4.00 -12.35
CA PHE A 18 20.09 -2.90 -11.44
C PHE A 18 21.15 -1.79 -11.45
N LEU A 19 22.43 -2.13 -11.29
CA LEU A 19 23.53 -1.17 -11.25
C LEU A 19 23.67 -0.42 -12.59
N LYS A 20 23.47 -1.10 -13.72
CA LYS A 20 23.49 -0.48 -15.06
C LYS A 20 22.42 0.61 -15.24
N ASN A 21 21.27 0.46 -14.57
CA ASN A 21 20.11 1.34 -14.71
C ASN A 21 19.88 2.21 -13.48
N THR A 22 20.93 2.46 -12.70
CA THR A 22 20.86 3.36 -11.54
C THR A 22 22.03 4.31 -11.49
N ARG A 23 21.81 5.46 -10.87
CA ARG A 23 22.81 6.50 -10.66
C ARG A 23 22.84 6.88 -9.19
N GLU A 24 24.04 6.99 -8.62
CA GLU A 24 24.21 7.55 -7.27
C GLU A 24 23.92 9.05 -7.28
N THR A 25 23.23 9.49 -6.23
CA THR A 25 22.94 10.89 -5.99
C THR A 25 23.56 11.29 -4.65
N GLU A 26 23.52 12.58 -4.32
CA GLU A 26 24.06 13.09 -3.06
C GLU A 26 23.46 12.37 -1.83
N GLY A 27 24.22 12.30 -0.74
CA GLY A 27 23.74 11.72 0.54
C GLY A 27 23.60 10.19 0.55
N GLY A 28 24.26 9.45 -0.35
CA GLY A 28 24.18 7.99 -0.41
C GLY A 28 22.86 7.47 -1.00
N HIS A 29 22.07 8.36 -1.60
CA HIS A 29 20.86 8.02 -2.32
C HIS A 29 21.20 7.49 -3.72
N ARG A 30 20.24 6.81 -4.33
CA ARG A 30 20.39 6.25 -5.68
C ARG A 30 19.06 6.32 -6.39
N GLU A 31 19.06 6.78 -7.64
CA GLU A 31 17.86 6.89 -8.46
C GLU A 31 17.89 5.87 -9.60
N TRP A 32 16.69 5.49 -10.05
CA TRP A 32 16.50 4.64 -11.22
C TRP A 32 16.52 5.49 -12.48
N THR A 33 17.38 5.14 -13.44
CA THR A 33 17.53 5.84 -14.72
C THR A 33 16.86 5.14 -15.89
N GLY A 34 16.38 3.91 -15.70
CA GLY A 34 15.62 3.16 -16.72
C GLY A 34 14.20 3.71 -16.93
N ASN A 35 13.54 3.29 -18.01
CA ASN A 35 12.17 3.69 -18.34
C ASN A 35 11.15 2.63 -17.87
N PRO A 36 10.11 2.97 -17.09
CA PRO A 36 9.82 4.29 -16.52
C PRO A 36 10.73 4.65 -15.34
N ALA A 37 11.08 5.92 -15.19
CA ALA A 37 11.91 6.40 -14.07
C ALA A 37 11.14 6.51 -12.74
N LYS A 38 9.84 6.84 -12.84
CA LYS A 38 8.99 7.09 -11.67
C LYS A 38 8.67 5.81 -10.90
N GLY A 39 8.62 5.92 -9.58
CA GLY A 39 8.22 4.82 -8.69
C GLY A 39 9.22 3.66 -8.66
N GLY A 40 10.49 3.94 -8.96
CA GLY A 40 11.54 2.92 -9.02
C GLY A 40 11.49 2.05 -10.27
N GLY A 41 10.70 2.41 -11.29
CA GLY A 41 10.67 1.73 -12.57
C GLY A 41 10.32 0.24 -12.56
N ARG A 42 10.16 -0.32 -13.76
CA ARG A 42 9.93 -1.75 -13.97
C ARG A 42 10.87 -2.25 -15.05
N PHE A 43 11.46 -3.41 -14.85
CA PHE A 43 12.31 -4.06 -15.84
C PHE A 43 12.14 -5.57 -15.79
N GLN A 44 12.50 -6.24 -16.87
CA GLN A 44 12.44 -7.69 -16.99
C GLN A 44 13.84 -8.27 -16.78
N HIS A 45 13.94 -9.35 -16.00
CA HIS A 45 15.16 -10.12 -15.85
C HIS A 45 14.83 -11.61 -15.84
N LYS A 46 15.41 -12.37 -16.78
CA LYS A 46 15.17 -13.82 -16.96
C LYS A 46 13.67 -14.18 -16.97
N GLY A 47 12.86 -13.41 -17.70
CA GLY A 47 11.42 -13.63 -17.82
C GLY A 47 10.57 -13.21 -16.62
N THR A 48 11.17 -12.65 -15.56
CA THR A 48 10.46 -12.14 -14.39
C THR A 48 10.52 -10.62 -14.32
N ALA A 49 9.38 -10.00 -14.05
CA ALA A 49 9.27 -8.55 -13.93
C ALA A 49 9.62 -8.10 -12.51
N TYR A 50 10.54 -7.15 -12.39
CA TYR A 50 10.97 -6.56 -11.14
C TYR A 50 10.79 -5.05 -11.15
N THR A 51 10.59 -4.45 -9.98
CA THR A 51 10.84 -3.01 -9.77
C THR A 51 12.27 -2.79 -9.26
N ALA A 52 12.83 -1.58 -9.44
CA ALA A 52 14.14 -1.27 -8.86
C ALA A 52 14.13 -1.39 -7.33
N PHE A 53 13.01 -1.08 -6.67
CA PHE A 53 12.88 -1.27 -5.23
C PHE A 53 12.95 -2.75 -4.84
N GLN A 54 12.29 -3.65 -5.59
CA GLN A 54 12.37 -5.08 -5.34
C GLN A 54 13.80 -5.59 -5.55
N ALA A 55 14.46 -5.17 -6.63
CA ALA A 55 15.85 -5.54 -6.91
C ALA A 55 16.80 -5.05 -5.80
N ALA A 56 16.73 -3.77 -5.43
CA ALA A 56 17.52 -3.16 -4.35
C ALA A 56 17.32 -3.88 -3.01
N PHE A 57 16.06 -4.14 -2.64
CA PHE A 57 15.72 -4.87 -1.41
C PHE A 57 16.34 -6.27 -1.40
N MET A 58 16.15 -7.00 -2.49
CA MET A 58 16.70 -8.34 -2.64
C MET A 58 18.22 -8.31 -2.51
N MET A 59 18.92 -7.41 -3.21
CA MET A 59 20.38 -7.30 -3.17
C MET A 59 20.91 -7.07 -1.74
N TRP A 60 20.22 -6.28 -0.93
CA TRP A 60 20.64 -5.96 0.43
C TRP A 60 20.29 -7.07 1.44
N HIS A 61 19.08 -7.62 1.36
CA HIS A 61 18.57 -8.55 2.36
C HIS A 61 18.72 -10.02 1.99
N GLY A 62 19.09 -10.35 0.75
CA GLY A 62 19.23 -11.72 0.26
C GLY A 62 17.92 -12.50 0.15
N ARG A 63 16.76 -11.84 0.26
CA ARG A 63 15.43 -12.47 0.21
C ARG A 63 14.43 -11.63 -0.59
N ALA A 64 13.36 -12.28 -1.07
CA ALA A 64 12.23 -11.57 -1.66
C ALA A 64 11.52 -10.67 -0.62
N PRO A 65 10.98 -9.50 -1.05
CA PRO A 65 10.25 -8.62 -0.16
C PRO A 65 8.87 -9.19 0.21
N VAL A 66 8.46 -8.99 1.46
CA VAL A 66 7.09 -9.27 1.89
C VAL A 66 6.23 -8.03 1.60
N GLY A 67 5.34 -8.15 0.62
CA GLY A 67 4.52 -7.03 0.16
C GLY A 67 5.32 -5.95 -0.60
N PRO A 68 4.82 -4.71 -0.67
CA PRO A 68 5.48 -3.64 -1.44
C PRO A 68 6.77 -3.15 -0.77
N ALA A 69 7.88 -3.34 -1.48
CA ALA A 69 9.16 -2.65 -1.22
C ALA A 69 9.05 -1.16 -1.56
N ARG A 70 9.51 -0.30 -0.64
CA ARG A 70 9.49 1.16 -0.80
C ARG A 70 10.71 1.79 -0.12
N PRO A 71 11.11 3.01 -0.52
CA PRO A 71 12.11 3.76 0.22
C PRO A 71 11.70 3.93 1.69
N SER A 72 12.67 3.77 2.59
CA SER A 72 12.57 4.07 4.02
C SER A 72 13.15 5.44 4.38
N CYS A 73 13.93 6.05 3.47
CA CYS A 73 14.39 7.42 3.57
C CYS A 73 13.36 8.43 3.04
N ASP A 74 13.64 9.73 3.23
CA ASP A 74 12.74 10.83 2.81
C ASP A 74 12.73 11.07 1.29
N VAL A 75 13.64 10.46 0.52
CA VAL A 75 13.68 10.57 -0.95
C VAL A 75 12.74 9.53 -1.59
N PRO A 76 11.59 9.92 -2.19
CA PRO A 76 10.54 8.98 -2.59
C PRO A 76 10.90 8.08 -3.78
N THR A 77 11.92 8.44 -4.56
CA THR A 77 12.43 7.67 -5.70
C THR A 77 13.71 6.91 -5.38
N CYS A 78 14.21 7.01 -4.14
CA CYS A 78 15.47 6.39 -3.75
C CYS A 78 15.35 4.86 -3.78
N CYS A 79 16.16 4.25 -4.62
CA CYS A 79 16.31 2.81 -4.75
C CYS A 79 17.65 2.31 -4.21
N SER A 80 18.35 3.10 -3.39
CA SER A 80 19.58 2.65 -2.73
C SER A 80 19.31 1.38 -1.91
N PRO A 81 20.08 0.29 -2.05
CA PRO A 81 19.81 -0.98 -1.36
C PRO A 81 19.66 -0.83 0.16
N ALA A 82 20.44 0.04 0.80
CA ALA A 82 20.35 0.30 2.23
C ALA A 82 19.13 1.14 2.66
N HIS A 83 18.44 1.80 1.72
CA HIS A 83 17.32 2.70 1.99
C HIS A 83 15.97 2.15 1.51
N VAL A 84 15.87 0.85 1.23
CA VAL A 84 14.62 0.21 0.78
C VAL A 84 14.22 -0.88 1.76
N ASP A 85 12.99 -0.78 2.25
CA ASP A 85 12.39 -1.78 3.14
C ASP A 85 11.09 -2.34 2.52
N ASP A 86 10.77 -3.58 2.85
CA ASP A 86 9.49 -4.20 2.50
C ASP A 86 8.35 -3.73 3.41
N GLN A 87 7.14 -4.31 3.25
CA GLN A 87 6.02 -3.92 4.11
C GLN A 87 6.25 -4.36 5.55
N GLU A 88 6.75 -5.57 5.77
CA GLU A 88 6.89 -6.15 7.09
C GLU A 88 7.89 -5.36 7.95
N THR A 89 9.09 -5.10 7.44
CA THR A 89 10.13 -4.33 8.14
C THR A 89 9.60 -2.93 8.48
N ARG A 90 8.95 -2.25 7.54
CA ARG A 90 8.35 -0.92 7.80
C ARG A 90 7.25 -0.96 8.86
N GLN A 91 6.47 -2.04 8.93
CA GLN A 91 5.45 -2.20 9.97
C GLN A 91 6.08 -2.40 11.35
N ARG A 92 7.17 -3.17 11.44
CA ARG A 92 7.95 -3.34 12.67
C ARG A 92 8.54 -2.01 13.14
N HIS A 93 9.18 -1.25 12.25
CA HIS A 93 9.74 0.08 12.58
C HIS A 93 8.67 1.05 13.07
N ARG A 94 7.50 1.06 12.45
CA ARG A 94 6.39 1.94 12.86
C ARG A 94 5.75 1.52 14.18
N ALA A 95 5.68 0.22 14.47
CA ALA A 95 5.25 -0.27 15.77
C ALA A 95 6.21 0.19 16.87
N ALA A 96 7.52 -0.01 16.67
CA ALA A 96 8.54 0.47 17.61
C ALA A 96 8.47 1.99 17.82
N LEU A 97 8.25 2.77 16.75
CA LEU A 97 8.06 4.22 16.86
C LEU A 97 6.80 4.58 17.67
N ALA A 98 5.70 3.86 17.48
CA ALA A 98 4.47 4.08 18.23
C ALA A 98 4.68 3.80 19.73
N ASP A 99 5.42 2.74 20.07
CA ASP A 99 5.77 2.36 21.44
C ASP A 99 6.62 3.44 22.11
N VAL A 100 7.70 3.90 21.45
CA VAL A 100 8.58 4.97 21.95
C VAL A 100 7.81 6.28 22.15
N LYS A 101 6.85 6.59 21.26
CA LYS A 101 5.99 7.77 21.38
C LYS A 101 4.88 7.63 22.42
N GLY A 102 4.79 6.48 23.10
CA GLY A 102 3.75 6.22 24.11
C GLY A 102 2.34 6.25 23.54
N MET A 103 2.17 5.90 22.25
CA MET A 103 0.85 5.91 21.61
C MET A 103 -0.02 4.80 22.17
N ARG A 104 -0.81 5.14 23.20
CA ARG A 104 -1.78 4.20 23.77
C ARG A 104 -2.82 3.81 22.73
N HIS A 105 -2.86 2.52 22.40
CA HIS A 105 -3.78 2.00 21.42
C HIS A 105 -5.21 2.01 21.96
N ARG A 106 -6.13 2.60 21.20
CA ARG A 106 -7.56 2.39 21.44
C ARG A 106 -7.91 0.92 21.17
N PRO A 107 -8.84 0.31 21.93
CA PRO A 107 -9.37 -1.00 21.58
C PRO A 107 -9.81 -1.08 20.11
N PRO A 108 -9.69 -2.26 19.48
CA PRO A 108 -10.12 -2.47 18.10
C PRO A 108 -11.57 -1.99 17.93
N LYS A 109 -11.82 -1.25 16.83
CA LYS A 109 -13.19 -0.80 16.48
C LYS A 109 -13.91 -1.77 15.53
N CYS A 110 -13.27 -2.87 15.17
CA CYS A 110 -13.78 -3.82 14.21
C CYS A 110 -13.49 -5.25 14.66
N GLU A 111 -14.23 -6.18 14.11
CA GLU A 111 -14.18 -7.61 14.43
C GLU A 111 -13.01 -8.34 13.74
N HIS A 112 -12.29 -7.68 12.83
CA HIS A 112 -11.13 -8.26 12.17
C HIS A 112 -9.99 -8.50 13.15
N ASP A 113 -9.33 -9.65 13.01
CA ASP A 113 -8.14 -9.99 13.77
C ASP A 113 -7.03 -8.93 13.55
N GLN A 114 -6.70 -8.21 14.61
CA GLN A 114 -5.71 -7.15 14.58
C GLN A 114 -4.26 -7.66 14.59
N ALA A 115 -4.02 -8.94 14.89
CA ALA A 115 -2.72 -9.56 14.70
C ALA A 115 -2.44 -9.77 13.19
N VAL A 116 -3.48 -10.13 12.43
CA VAL A 116 -3.38 -10.36 10.99
C VAL A 116 -3.46 -9.04 10.21
N HIS A 117 -4.52 -8.25 10.46
CA HIS A 117 -4.86 -7.07 9.66
C HIS A 117 -4.42 -5.74 10.28
N GLY A 118 -3.97 -5.73 11.54
CA GLY A 118 -3.48 -4.53 12.18
C GLY A 118 -2.21 -4.02 11.52
N ARG A 119 -2.18 -2.72 11.24
CA ARG A 119 -1.04 -2.01 10.64
C ARG A 119 -0.87 -0.65 11.30
N HIS A 120 0.34 -0.11 11.23
CA HIS A 120 0.70 1.24 11.64
C HIS A 120 0.92 2.13 10.41
N ARG A 121 0.38 3.34 10.48
CA ARG A 121 0.67 4.44 9.56
C ARG A 121 2.04 5.04 9.86
N ALA A 122 2.51 5.94 8.98
CA ALA A 122 3.78 6.63 9.17
C ALA A 122 3.78 7.51 10.44
N ASP A 123 2.62 8.04 10.83
CA ASP A 123 2.43 8.79 12.07
C ASP A 123 2.36 7.90 13.32
N GLY A 124 2.50 6.58 13.18
CA GLY A 124 2.37 5.60 14.27
C GLY A 124 0.94 5.24 14.64
N LYS A 125 -0.09 5.86 14.04
CA LYS A 125 -1.48 5.49 14.32
C LYS A 125 -1.79 4.11 13.77
N ARG A 126 -2.41 3.27 14.59
CA ARG A 126 -2.88 1.93 14.21
C ARG A 126 -4.18 2.02 13.40
N TYR A 127 -4.31 1.16 12.40
CA TYR A 127 -5.52 0.94 11.64
C TYR A 127 -5.63 -0.52 11.21
N CYS A 128 -6.85 -0.97 10.90
CA CYS A 128 -7.08 -2.27 10.30
C CYS A 128 -6.99 -2.14 8.76
N ALA A 129 -6.06 -2.87 8.14
CA ALA A 129 -5.87 -2.86 6.69
C ALA A 129 -7.12 -3.37 5.94
N GLU A 130 -7.84 -4.33 6.53
CA GLU A 130 -9.05 -4.89 5.94
C GLU A 130 -10.21 -3.90 5.97
N CYS A 131 -10.46 -3.22 7.10
CA CYS A 131 -11.43 -2.12 7.14
C CYS A 131 -11.09 -1.02 6.14
N ASN A 132 -9.81 -0.66 6.01
CA ASN A 132 -9.39 0.35 5.04
C ASN A 132 -9.62 -0.10 3.59
N ARG A 133 -9.39 -1.39 3.30
CA ARG A 133 -9.68 -2.00 1.98
C ARG A 133 -11.17 -2.01 1.68
N LEU A 134 -12.00 -2.42 2.64
CA LEU A 134 -13.47 -2.44 2.50
C LEU A 134 -14.05 -1.03 2.31
N ALA A 135 -13.55 -0.03 3.06
CA ALA A 135 -13.93 1.37 2.89
C ALA A 135 -13.48 1.97 1.55
N SER A 136 -12.42 1.43 0.93
CA SER A 136 -11.91 1.87 -0.38
C SER A 136 -12.60 1.20 -1.58
N LYS A 137 -13.50 0.23 -1.37
CA LYS A 137 -14.36 -0.26 -2.45
C LYS A 137 -15.21 0.90 -2.97
N PRO A 138 -15.47 1.00 -4.29
CA PRO A 138 -16.22 2.12 -4.84
C PRO A 138 -17.59 2.18 -4.18
N SER A 139 -17.78 3.18 -3.32
CA SER A 139 -19.10 3.72 -3.08
C SER A 139 -19.60 4.32 -4.39
N CYS A 140 -20.90 4.30 -4.66
CA CYS A 140 -21.42 5.09 -5.79
C CYS A 140 -20.99 6.56 -5.66
N GLY A 141 -21.10 7.36 -6.73
CA GLY A 141 -20.71 8.78 -6.76
C GLY A 141 -21.36 9.69 -5.70
N HIS A 142 -22.25 9.13 -4.86
CA HIS A 142 -22.92 9.79 -3.74
C HIS A 142 -22.50 9.23 -2.36
N GLY A 143 -21.38 8.49 -2.26
CA GLY A 143 -20.77 8.07 -0.99
C GLY A 143 -21.45 6.88 -0.29
N ASN A 144 -22.28 6.12 -1.01
CA ASN A 144 -23.03 4.98 -0.47
C ASN A 144 -22.37 3.62 -0.83
N PRO A 145 -22.33 2.62 0.07
CA PRO A 145 -21.85 1.27 -0.26
C PRO A 145 -22.59 0.68 -1.47
N THR A 146 -21.90 -0.13 -2.29
CA THR A 146 -22.47 -0.82 -3.45
C THR A 146 -23.81 -1.48 -3.11
N CYS A 147 -24.80 -1.30 -4.00
CA CYS A 147 -26.23 -1.56 -3.80
C CYS A 147 -26.64 -3.03 -3.53
N HIS A 148 -25.69 -3.92 -3.21
CA HIS A 148 -25.94 -5.34 -2.93
C HIS A 148 -25.77 -5.72 -1.45
N ASP A 149 -25.35 -4.79 -0.58
CA ASP A 149 -25.40 -5.01 0.87
C ASP A 149 -26.72 -4.47 1.43
N SER A 150 -27.65 -5.38 1.62
CA SER A 150 -29.03 -5.18 2.06
C SER A 150 -29.08 -4.82 3.56
N GLU A 151 -28.95 -3.52 3.89
CA GLU A 151 -29.52 -2.90 5.10
C GLU A 151 -29.25 -1.38 5.08
N VAL A 152 -30.00 -0.65 4.26
CA VAL A 152 -29.91 0.82 4.19
C VAL A 152 -30.64 1.43 5.37
N ARG A 153 -29.92 2.11 6.27
CA ARG A 153 -30.52 2.90 7.37
C ARG A 153 -31.17 4.18 6.81
N PRO A 154 -32.41 4.52 7.20
CA PRO A 154 -33.09 5.71 6.70
C PRO A 154 -32.47 6.99 7.27
N TYR A 155 -32.12 7.94 6.41
CA TYR A 155 -31.80 9.33 6.78
C TYR A 155 -32.96 10.28 6.41
N PRO A 156 -33.08 11.45 7.09
CA PRO A 156 -34.21 12.37 6.94
C PRO A 156 -34.38 13.01 5.56
N CYS A 157 -33.44 12.82 4.63
CA CYS A 157 -33.48 13.35 3.25
C CYS A 157 -33.63 12.27 2.16
N GLY A 158 -33.95 11.02 2.53
CA GLY A 158 -34.31 9.94 1.59
C GLY A 158 -33.13 9.20 0.93
N PRO A 159 -33.34 7.99 0.33
CA PRO A 159 -32.27 7.19 -0.26
C PRO A 159 -32.23 7.15 -1.82
N ARG A 160 -31.02 7.35 -2.40
CA ARG A 160 -30.37 6.72 -3.61
C ARG A 160 -30.86 7.01 -5.07
N CYS A 161 -30.27 6.32 -6.07
CA CYS A 161 -29.98 6.59 -7.52
C CYS A 161 -31.13 6.58 -8.56
N ASP A 162 -30.95 7.13 -9.77
CA ASP A 162 -31.90 7.41 -10.89
C ASP A 162 -33.24 6.63 -11.03
N GLU A 163 -33.33 5.35 -10.68
CA GLU A 163 -34.61 4.66 -10.44
C GLU A 163 -35.43 5.27 -9.26
N HIS A 164 -34.82 6.23 -8.56
CA HIS A 164 -35.31 7.02 -7.42
C HIS A 164 -35.51 8.49 -7.79
N GLN A 165 -35.72 8.84 -9.05
CA GLN A 165 -36.53 10.02 -9.32
C GLN A 165 -38.01 9.67 -9.17
N PRO A 166 -38.75 10.23 -8.20
CA PRO A 166 -40.18 10.40 -8.43
C PRO A 166 -40.33 11.50 -9.48
N ALA A 167 -40.93 11.16 -10.61
CA ALA A 167 -41.40 12.08 -11.64
C ALA A 167 -42.51 13.05 -11.17
N ARG A 168 -42.54 13.44 -9.88
CA ARG A 168 -43.48 14.42 -9.32
C ARG A 168 -42.81 15.22 -8.21
N THR A 169 -42.01 16.22 -8.60
CA THR A 169 -41.88 17.42 -7.78
C THR A 169 -43.27 18.03 -7.61
N ARG A 170 -43.78 18.13 -6.38
CA ARG A 170 -44.90 19.04 -6.08
C ARG A 170 -44.51 20.44 -6.56
N PRO A 171 -45.43 21.21 -7.18
CA PRO A 171 -45.08 22.53 -7.68
C PRO A 171 -44.69 23.44 -6.52
N TYR A 172 -43.71 24.31 -6.79
CA TYR A 172 -43.27 25.38 -5.91
C TYR A 172 -44.49 26.20 -5.48
N VAL A 173 -44.74 26.34 -4.18
CA VAL A 173 -45.74 27.28 -3.67
C VAL A 173 -45.11 28.67 -3.77
N THR A 174 -45.61 29.50 -4.68
CA THR A 174 -45.30 30.93 -4.71
C THR A 174 -45.97 31.62 -3.52
N ALA A 175 -45.19 32.38 -2.76
CA ALA A 175 -45.71 33.41 -1.87
C ALA A 175 -46.19 34.62 -2.69
#